data_AF-A0AAD9LAZ6-F1
#
_entry.id   AF-A0AAD9LAZ6-F1
#
_cell.length_a   1.000
_cell.length_b   1.000
_cell.length_c   1.000
_cell.angle_alpha   90.00
_cell.angle_beta   90.00
_cell.angle_gamma   90.00
#
_symmetry.space_group_name_H-M   'P 1'
#
loop_
_entity.id
_entity.type
_entity.pdbx_description
1 polymer ?
#
loop_
_entity_poly.entity_id
_entity_poly.type
_entity_poly.pdbx_seq_one_letter_code
_entity_poly.pdbx_strand_id
1 'polypeptide(L)'
;MLSILRFSFHVRLHSLILWVSGVSGISSSLPSIPDVDQLPGSVLRVLGNNPSRMTLRGTNVYIVGSGSRRLLIDCSDGNEGFVKNLTEVCQRHGVDEISDLLVTDARTLGSRWWTVAIEAKVSSSESVEIPP
;
A
#
# COMPACT_ATOMS: atom_id res chain seq x y z
N MET A 1 -6.57 -32.86 -28.14
CA MET A 1 -6.00 -31.58 -28.63
C MET A 1 -7.04 -30.50 -28.90
N LEU A 2 -8.11 -30.76 -29.66
CA LEU A 2 -9.10 -29.73 -30.04
C LEU A 2 -9.85 -29.09 -28.85
N SER A 3 -10.11 -29.85 -27.79
CA SER A 3 -10.74 -29.34 -26.56
C SER A 3 -9.86 -28.32 -25.82
N ILE A 4 -8.55 -28.58 -25.71
CA ILE A 4 -7.59 -27.67 -25.05
C ILE A 4 -7.44 -26.38 -25.86
N LEU A 5 -7.43 -26.47 -27.20
CA LEU A 5 -7.36 -25.30 -28.07
C LEU A 5 -8.63 -24.44 -27.97
N ARG A 6 -9.80 -25.07 -27.92
CA ARG A 6 -11.10 -24.39 -27.70
C ARG A 6 -11.16 -23.73 -26.33
N PHE A 7 -10.70 -24.42 -25.28
CA PHE A 7 -10.60 -23.87 -23.93
C PHE A 7 -9.65 -22.68 -23.88
N SER A 8 -8.44 -22.80 -24.45
CA SER A 8 -7.46 -21.71 -24.48
C SER A 8 -7.96 -20.50 -25.28
N PHE A 9 -8.66 -20.73 -26.39
CA PHE A 9 -9.27 -19.66 -27.17
C PHE A 9 -10.40 -18.99 -26.39
N HIS A 10 -11.27 -19.78 -25.75
CA HIS A 10 -12.37 -19.28 -24.92
C HIS A 10 -11.86 -18.43 -23.76
N VAL A 11 -10.82 -18.88 -23.04
CA VAL A 11 -10.19 -18.10 -21.96
C VAL A 11 -9.58 -16.81 -22.50
N ARG A 12 -8.79 -16.87 -23.58
CA ARG A 12 -8.17 -15.67 -24.16
C ARG A 12 -9.21 -14.67 -24.68
N LEU A 13 -10.28 -15.15 -25.29
CA LEU A 13 -11.38 -14.32 -25.78
C LEU A 13 -12.15 -13.69 -24.61
N HIS A 14 -12.48 -14.46 -23.56
CA HIS A 14 -13.12 -13.91 -22.37
C HIS A 14 -12.22 -12.92 -21.62
N SER A 15 -10.92 -13.18 -21.50
CA SER A 15 -9.96 -12.25 -20.91
C SER A 15 -9.84 -10.97 -21.74
N LEU A 16 -9.83 -11.08 -23.08
CA LEU A 16 -9.84 -9.94 -23.98
C LEU A 16 -11.15 -9.14 -23.86
N ILE A 17 -12.30 -9.81 -23.76
CA ILE A 17 -13.60 -9.17 -23.52
C ILE A 17 -13.58 -8.45 -22.17
N LEU A 18 -13.18 -9.08 -21.07
CA LEU A 18 -13.07 -8.42 -19.76
C LEU A 18 -12.13 -7.21 -19.76
N TRP A 19 -11.04 -7.29 -20.54
CA TRP A 19 -10.08 -6.21 -20.66
C TRP A 19 -10.61 -5.05 -21.53
N VAL A 20 -11.25 -5.35 -22.67
CA VAL A 20 -11.79 -4.38 -23.65
C VAL A 20 -13.14 -3.78 -23.21
N SER A 21 -14.08 -4.60 -22.72
CA SER A 21 -15.34 -4.13 -22.13
C SER A 21 -15.10 -3.23 -20.94
N GLY A 22 -13.93 -3.37 -20.34
CA GLY A 22 -13.52 -2.67 -19.16
C GLY A 22 -14.38 -3.04 -17.96
N VAL A 23 -13.69 -3.32 -16.87
CA VAL A 23 -14.02 -2.69 -15.59
C VAL A 23 -13.96 -1.14 -15.75
N SER A 24 -14.72 -0.61 -16.70
CA SER A 24 -15.01 0.81 -16.94
C SER A 24 -16.14 1.27 -16.02
N GLY A 25 -16.69 0.35 -15.22
CA GLY A 25 -17.75 0.58 -14.23
C GLY A 25 -17.27 0.92 -12.81
N ILE A 26 -15.97 1.06 -12.55
CA ILE A 26 -15.51 1.76 -11.32
C ILE A 26 -15.23 3.23 -11.68
N SER A 27 -16.23 3.86 -12.29
CA SER A 27 -16.38 5.32 -12.29
C SER A 27 -17.67 5.67 -11.54
N SER A 28 -17.98 4.92 -10.49
CA SER A 28 -18.66 5.52 -9.35
C SER A 28 -17.66 6.50 -8.75
N SER A 29 -18.02 7.78 -8.63
CA SER A 29 -17.25 8.74 -7.84
C SER A 29 -16.96 8.11 -6.48
N LEU A 30 -15.73 7.63 -6.29
CA LEU A 30 -15.35 7.00 -5.03
C LEU A 30 -15.37 8.12 -3.99
N PRO A 31 -15.97 7.90 -2.82
CA PRO A 31 -15.92 8.86 -1.73
C PRO A 31 -14.48 9.30 -1.49
N SER A 32 -14.27 10.61 -1.35
CA SER A 32 -12.96 11.08 -0.93
C SER A 32 -12.74 10.66 0.52
N ILE A 33 -11.59 10.06 0.77
CA ILE A 33 -11.10 9.73 2.10
C ILE A 33 -9.92 10.63 2.41
N PRO A 34 -9.69 11.00 3.69
CA PRO A 34 -8.55 11.83 4.05
C PRO A 34 -7.24 11.04 3.90
N ASP A 35 -6.14 11.75 3.66
CA ASP A 35 -4.81 11.15 3.56
C ASP A 35 -4.38 10.46 4.87
N VAL A 36 -4.88 10.95 6.00
CA VAL A 36 -4.62 10.42 7.34
C VAL A 36 -5.93 10.29 8.09
N ASP A 37 -6.10 9.19 8.81
CA ASP A 37 -7.29 8.94 9.62
C ASP A 37 -6.94 8.18 10.89
N GLN A 38 -7.59 8.50 12.01
CA GLN A 38 -7.44 7.77 13.26
C GLN A 38 -8.66 6.88 13.45
N LEU A 39 -8.45 5.58 13.35
CA LEU A 39 -9.48 4.57 13.49
C LEU A 39 -9.57 4.08 14.95
N PRO A 40 -10.70 3.47 15.36
CA PRO A 40 -10.82 2.86 16.68
C PRO A 40 -9.74 1.80 16.94
N GLY A 41 -9.39 1.60 18.22
CA GLY A 41 -8.46 0.54 18.63
C GLY A 41 -6.98 0.85 18.45
N SER A 42 -6.58 2.13 18.54
CA SER A 42 -5.19 2.58 18.38
C SER A 42 -4.60 2.23 17.01
N VAL A 43 -5.39 2.50 15.96
CA VAL A 43 -5.02 2.28 14.57
C VAL A 43 -4.98 3.63 13.85
N LEU A 44 -3.87 3.92 13.18
CA LEU A 44 -3.74 5.08 12.30
C LEU A 44 -3.70 4.56 10.86
N ARG A 45 -4.48 5.16 9.96
CA ARG A 45 -4.41 4.90 8.53
C ARG A 45 -3.70 6.05 7.84
N VAL A 46 -2.73 5.71 7.00
CA VAL A 46 -2.08 6.61 6.04
C VAL A 46 -2.41 6.11 4.63
N LEU A 47 -2.94 7.00 3.80
CA LEU A 47 -3.21 6.68 2.41
C LEU A 47 -1.91 6.69 1.61
N GLY A 48 -1.72 5.67 0.79
CA GLY A 48 -0.51 5.45 0.01
C GLY A 48 -0.32 6.44 -1.14
N ASN A 49 -1.28 7.33 -1.43
CA ASN A 49 -1.20 8.34 -2.50
C ASN A 49 -0.81 7.78 -3.89
N ASN A 50 -1.16 6.51 -4.15
CA ASN A 50 -0.91 5.79 -5.39
C ASN A 50 -2.24 5.30 -6.04
N PRO A 51 -3.16 6.20 -6.46
CA PRO A 51 -4.45 5.81 -7.00
C PRO A 51 -4.31 5.08 -8.34
N SER A 52 -5.06 3.99 -8.51
CA SER A 52 -5.07 3.19 -9.74
C SER A 52 -6.33 2.34 -9.81
N ARG A 53 -6.52 1.63 -10.93
CA ARG A 53 -7.63 0.67 -11.06
C ARG A 53 -7.60 -0.43 -9.99
N MET A 54 -6.41 -0.79 -9.49
CA MET A 54 -6.21 -1.87 -8.52
C MET A 54 -6.13 -1.37 -7.07
N THR A 55 -5.68 -0.13 -6.86
CA THR A 55 -5.52 0.49 -5.53
C THR A 55 -6.65 1.45 -5.19
N LEU A 56 -7.60 1.67 -6.10
CA LEU A 56 -8.72 2.61 -5.94
C LEU A 56 -8.20 4.03 -5.61
N ARG A 57 -8.47 4.55 -4.41
CA ARG A 57 -7.99 5.85 -3.95
C ARG A 57 -6.51 5.84 -3.54
N GLY A 58 -5.94 4.65 -3.33
CA GLY A 58 -4.59 4.45 -2.85
C GLY A 58 -4.53 3.24 -1.91
N THR A 59 -3.32 2.78 -1.65
CA THR A 59 -3.06 1.69 -0.70
C THR A 59 -3.38 2.18 0.71
N ASN A 60 -4.14 1.40 1.50
CA ASN A 60 -4.34 1.75 2.90
C ASN A 60 -3.18 1.16 3.70
N VAL A 61 -2.34 2.02 4.27
CA VAL A 61 -1.25 1.62 5.16
C VAL A 61 -1.67 1.88 6.60
N TYR A 62 -1.41 0.94 7.50
CA TYR A 62 -1.86 1.06 8.89
C TYR A 62 -0.69 1.03 9.87
N ILE A 63 -0.69 1.95 10.83
CA ILE A 63 0.17 1.91 12.00
C ILE A 63 -0.69 1.44 13.18
N VAL A 64 -0.30 0.32 13.79
CA VAL A 64 -1.09 -0.35 14.84
C VAL A 64 -0.32 -0.40 16.15
N GLY A 65 -0.96 0.05 17.22
CA GLY A 65 -0.42 0.06 18.57
C GLY A 65 -0.60 1.42 19.27
N SER A 66 -0.44 1.43 20.60
CA SER A 66 -0.62 2.62 21.43
C SER A 66 0.69 3.19 21.99
N GLY A 67 1.79 2.43 21.97
CA GLY A 67 3.11 2.88 22.45
C GLY A 67 3.89 3.67 21.41
N SER A 68 5.15 4.02 21.71
CA SER A 68 6.05 4.68 20.76
C SER A 68 6.63 3.72 19.72
N ARG A 69 6.59 2.42 20.00
CA ARG A 69 7.00 1.36 19.09
C ARG A 69 5.75 0.66 18.53
N ARG A 70 5.55 0.68 17.20
CA ARG A 70 4.30 0.21 16.55
C ARG A 70 4.55 -0.68 15.34
N LEU A 71 3.55 -1.48 14.99
CA LEU A 71 3.53 -2.33 13.79
C LEU A 71 3.07 -1.51 12.58
N LEU A 72 3.74 -1.65 11.43
CA LEU A 72 3.27 -1.14 10.14
C LEU A 72 2.66 -2.29 9.33
N ILE A 73 1.44 -2.08 8.81
CA ILE A 73 0.75 -3.03 7.93
C ILE A 73 0.65 -2.43 6.54
N ASP A 74 1.15 -3.17 5.56
CA ASP A 74 1.37 -2.78 4.17
C ASP A 74 2.29 -1.57 3.98
N CYS A 75 2.66 -1.32 2.73
CA CYS A 75 3.43 -0.17 2.29
C CYS A 75 2.90 0.32 0.94
N SER A 76 3.06 1.62 0.68
CA SER A 76 2.88 2.18 -0.67
C SER A 76 4.11 1.96 -1.55
N ASP A 77 4.12 2.55 -2.73
CA ASP A 77 5.20 2.52 -3.73
C ASP A 77 6.41 3.42 -3.38
N GLY A 78 6.39 4.08 -2.22
CA GLY A 78 7.46 4.98 -1.76
C GLY A 78 7.41 6.38 -2.38
N ASN A 79 6.26 6.82 -2.91
CA ASN A 79 6.11 8.20 -3.36
C ASN A 79 6.25 9.21 -2.20
N GLU A 80 6.69 10.43 -2.54
CA GLU A 80 7.00 11.49 -1.58
C GLU A 80 5.78 11.90 -0.74
N GLY A 81 4.58 11.91 -1.32
CA GLY A 81 3.35 12.26 -0.60
C GLY A 81 3.05 11.30 0.54
N PHE A 82 3.18 9.99 0.28
CA PHE A 82 3.04 8.95 1.29
C PHE A 82 4.11 9.05 2.37
N VAL A 83 5.39 9.16 1.99
CA VAL A 83 6.53 9.27 2.93
C VAL A 83 6.36 10.46 3.87
N LYS A 84 5.99 11.61 3.32
CA LYS A 84 5.72 12.82 4.09
C LYS A 84 4.58 12.60 5.10
N ASN A 85 3.44 12.10 4.62
CA ASN A 85 2.27 11.86 5.48
C ASN A 85 2.58 10.84 6.59
N LEU A 86 3.30 9.76 6.27
CA LEU A 86 3.71 8.74 7.23
C LEU A 86 4.60 9.34 8.32
N THR A 87 5.60 10.12 7.94
CA THR A 87 6.53 10.78 8.87
C THR A 87 5.81 11.77 9.79
N GLU A 88 4.95 12.62 9.23
CA GLU A 88 4.16 13.58 10.00
C GLU A 88 3.21 12.88 10.98
N VAL A 89 2.62 11.75 10.59
CA VAL A 89 1.75 10.95 11.45
C VAL A 89 2.54 10.32 12.59
N CYS A 90 3.70 9.73 12.31
CA CYS A 90 4.57 9.17 13.34
C CYS A 90 4.95 10.24 14.37
N GLN A 91 5.41 11.41 13.93
CA GLN A 91 5.76 12.53 14.81
C GLN A 91 4.57 13.01 15.64
N ARG A 92 3.41 13.23 15.02
CA ARG A 92 2.21 13.74 15.69
C ARG A 92 1.68 12.78 16.76
N HIS A 93 1.86 11.47 16.55
CA HIS A 93 1.33 10.43 17.43
C HIS A 93 2.40 9.79 18.34
N GLY A 94 3.61 10.37 18.40
CA GLY A 94 4.72 9.89 19.24
C GLY A 94 5.13 8.46 18.90
N VAL A 95 5.20 8.13 17.61
CA VAL A 95 5.72 6.86 17.10
C VAL A 95 7.20 7.06 16.78
N ASP A 96 8.05 6.55 17.65
CA ASP A 96 9.50 6.67 17.54
C ASP A 96 10.09 5.56 16.66
N GLU A 97 9.49 4.36 16.70
CA GLU A 97 9.99 3.19 15.97
C GLU A 97 8.83 2.40 15.32
N ILE A 98 9.02 2.02 14.04
CA ILE A 98 8.28 0.92 13.44
C ILE A 98 9.00 -0.40 13.75
N SER A 99 8.37 -1.24 14.57
CA SER A 99 8.99 -2.47 15.06
C SER A 99 9.14 -3.53 13.98
N ASP A 100 8.07 -3.67 13.20
CA ASP A 100 7.86 -4.76 12.27
C ASP A 100 7.03 -4.21 11.10
N LEU A 101 7.18 -4.85 9.94
CA LEU A 101 6.40 -4.59 8.75
C LEU A 101 5.67 -5.88 8.35
N LEU A 102 4.34 -5.86 8.44
CA LEU A 102 3.48 -6.92 7.93
C LEU A 102 2.99 -6.55 6.54
N VAL A 103 3.46 -7.26 5.51
CA VAL A 103 2.97 -7.08 4.13
C VAL A 103 1.90 -8.14 3.85
N THR A 104 0.71 -7.69 3.49
CA THR A 104 -0.41 -8.59 3.12
C THR A 104 -0.29 -9.08 1.69
N ASP A 105 0.24 -8.24 0.80
CA ASP A 105 0.45 -8.55 -0.61
C ASP A 105 1.62 -7.75 -1.20
N ALA A 106 2.56 -8.43 -1.86
CA ALA A 106 3.74 -7.81 -2.45
C ALA A 106 3.45 -6.97 -3.71
N ARG A 107 2.21 -6.94 -4.22
CA ARG A 107 1.85 -6.20 -5.45
C ARG A 107 2.10 -4.69 -5.38
N THR A 108 2.08 -4.09 -4.19
CA THR A 108 2.32 -2.64 -3.99
C THR A 108 3.73 -2.33 -3.55
N LEU A 109 4.56 -3.34 -3.25
CA LEU A 109 5.98 -3.18 -3.01
C LEU A 109 6.65 -2.83 -4.34
N GLY A 110 6.67 -1.54 -4.66
CA GLY A 110 7.45 -1.02 -5.79
C GLY A 110 8.93 -1.33 -5.61
N SER A 111 9.74 -1.03 -6.62
CA SER A 111 11.21 -1.19 -6.60
C SER A 111 11.94 -0.26 -5.62
N ARG A 112 11.27 0.28 -4.59
CA ARG A 112 11.82 1.14 -3.55
C ARG A 112 11.19 0.86 -2.19
N TRP A 113 10.59 -0.31 -1.98
CA TRP A 113 9.99 -0.68 -0.70
C TRP A 113 10.99 -0.61 0.47
N TRP A 114 12.28 -0.84 0.19
CA TRP A 114 13.36 -0.66 1.16
C TRP A 114 13.52 0.80 1.60
N THR A 115 13.20 1.80 0.77
CA THR A 115 13.22 3.21 1.18
C THR A 115 12.21 3.46 2.29
N VAL A 116 11.02 2.85 2.22
CA VAL A 116 10.01 2.95 3.28
C VAL A 116 10.46 2.22 4.54
N ALA A 117 11.03 1.02 4.41
CA ALA A 117 11.58 0.28 5.55
C ALA A 117 12.75 1.03 6.23
N ILE A 118 13.59 1.70 5.44
CA ILE A 118 14.73 2.50 5.91
C ILE A 118 14.25 3.79 6.56
N GLU A 119 13.36 4.56 5.95
CA GLU A 119 12.88 5.84 6.53
C GLU A 119 12.06 5.63 7.80
N ALA A 120 11.23 4.58 7.85
CA ALA A 120 10.53 4.15 9.06
C ALA A 120 11.50 3.74 10.20
N LYS A 121 12.72 3.31 9.86
CA LYS A 121 13.80 2.98 10.80
C LYS A 121 14.71 4.19 11.11
N VAL A 122 14.88 5.12 10.17
CA VAL A 122 15.76 6.31 10.29
C VAL A 122 15.17 7.36 11.23
N SER A 123 13.84 7.35 11.43
CA SER A 123 13.19 8.05 12.56
C SER A 123 13.77 7.65 13.94
N SER A 124 14.32 6.43 14.05
CA SER A 124 15.03 5.94 15.23
C SER A 124 16.52 5.77 14.94
N SER A 125 17.26 6.88 14.81
CA SER A 125 18.71 7.05 15.04
C SER A 125 19.75 5.91 14.77
N GLU A 126 19.48 4.93 13.91
CA GLU A 126 20.40 3.83 13.62
C GLU A 126 20.54 3.58 12.12
N SER A 127 21.81 3.57 11.67
CA SER A 127 22.24 3.37 10.29
C SER A 127 21.82 1.99 9.79
N VAL A 128 20.98 1.93 8.76
CA VAL A 128 20.57 0.66 8.13
C VAL A 128 21.64 0.22 7.13
N GLU A 129 22.23 -0.96 7.36
CA GLU A 129 23.13 -1.63 6.44
C GLU A 129 22.33 -2.20 5.25
N ILE A 130 22.66 -1.77 4.03
CA ILE A 130 21.97 -2.20 2.81
C ILE A 130 22.59 -3.52 2.35
N PRO A 131 21.86 -4.66 2.35
CA PRO A 131 22.37 -5.88 1.74
C PRO A 131 22.50 -5.71 0.21
N PRO A 132 23.47 -6.39 -0.43
CA PRO A 132 23.79 -6.22 -1.84
C PRO A 132 22.64 -6.61 -2.78
#